data_AF-A0A3A5MRL3-F1
#
_entry.id   AF-A0A3A5MRL3-F1
#
_cell.length_a   1.000
_cell.length_b   1.000
_cell.length_c   1.000
_cell.angle_alpha   90.00
_cell.angle_beta   90.00
_cell.angle_gamma   90.00
#
_symmetry.space_group_name_H-M   'P 1'
#
loop_
_entity.id
_entity.type
_entity.pdbx_description
1 polymer ?
#
loop_
_entity_poly.entity_id
_entity_poly.type
_entity_poly.pdbx_seq_one_letter_code
_entity_poly.pdbx_strand_id
1 'polypeptide(L)'
;MAYSVNEQIGPFWVGDVPLSTSVLTLSDRDGNGVDLSSATGVISTIGSASLVGDTIVIVWPTTSAFSLAGPNLLELTLTTATGSVTVEPAEYIVQAKTGWHTLDSARKSWRDAPDSDVALYALLDTARVQVETYGSALVAPASVLPVGDGYADFFVAARSFVQVEEGYYSFEGSPSTFVGDSDGYYAYTGVEAPIVPLRYKQAQLMQTRNLWNAAKSDPSGQMGDDGFVIRPFPMDWVIKGIIRPKNPVPVVA
;
A
#
# COMPACT_ATOMS: atom_id res chain seq x y z
N MET A 1 -5.39 27.80 16.97
CA MET A 1 -4.17 27.80 16.13
C MET A 1 -4.07 26.39 15.58
N ALA A 2 -3.87 26.25 14.27
CA ALA A 2 -3.59 24.94 13.67
C ALA A 2 -2.08 24.72 13.76
N TYR A 3 -1.67 23.54 14.23
CA TYR A 3 -0.28 23.11 14.27
C TYR A 3 -0.12 21.95 13.30
N SER A 4 0.95 21.94 12.51
CA SER A 4 1.27 20.87 11.57
C SER A 4 2.49 20.09 12.01
N VAL A 5 2.56 18.83 11.61
CA VAL A 5 3.72 17.95 11.86
C VAL A 5 4.71 18.10 10.71
N ASN A 6 5.99 18.35 11.02
CA ASN A 6 7.01 18.57 9.99
C ASN A 6 7.59 17.27 9.42
N GLU A 7 7.59 16.20 10.21
CA GLU A 7 8.23 14.95 9.85
C GLU A 7 7.27 13.97 9.20
N GLN A 8 7.78 13.29 8.18
CA GLN A 8 7.13 12.15 7.58
C GLN A 8 7.18 10.93 8.51
N ILE A 9 6.02 10.31 8.74
CA ILE A 9 5.89 9.14 9.60
C ILE A 9 5.77 7.88 8.73
N GLY A 10 6.66 6.92 8.94
CA GLY A 10 6.70 5.65 8.19
C GLY A 10 7.71 5.66 7.03
N PRO A 11 7.54 4.78 6.03
CA PRO A 11 6.37 3.94 5.79
C PRO A 11 6.30 2.70 6.71
N PHE A 12 5.08 2.27 7.02
CA PHE A 12 4.82 1.04 7.78
C PHE A 12 4.34 -0.09 6.87
N TRP A 13 4.25 -1.30 7.42
CA TRP A 13 3.70 -2.47 6.73
C TRP A 13 2.46 -3.02 7.42
N VAL A 14 1.56 -3.64 6.66
CA VAL A 14 0.44 -4.41 7.23
C VAL A 14 1.00 -5.51 8.12
N GLY A 15 0.52 -5.58 9.36
CA GLY A 15 1.01 -6.52 10.38
C GLY A 15 2.27 -6.07 11.12
N ASP A 16 2.82 -4.90 10.81
CA ASP A 16 4.05 -4.41 11.43
C ASP A 16 3.83 -3.96 12.88
N VAL A 17 4.87 -4.09 13.69
CA VAL A 17 4.94 -3.64 15.08
C VAL A 17 6.21 -2.81 15.22
N PRO A 18 6.13 -1.48 14.99
CA PRO A 18 7.32 -0.64 15.00
C PRO A 18 7.94 -0.66 16.39
N LEU A 19 9.20 -1.08 16.46
CA LEU A 19 9.95 -1.12 17.73
C LEU A 19 10.60 0.22 18.05
N SER A 20 10.81 1.07 17.04
CA SER A 20 11.37 2.40 17.19
C SER A 20 10.28 3.42 17.45
N THR A 21 10.50 4.28 18.44
CA THR A 21 9.64 5.45 18.69
C THR A 21 9.74 6.46 17.56
N SER A 22 8.64 7.13 17.24
CA SER A 22 8.64 8.26 16.31
C SER A 22 8.73 9.58 17.09
N VAL A 23 9.54 10.51 16.61
CA VAL A 23 9.71 11.84 17.22
C VAL A 23 9.18 12.87 16.24
N LEU A 24 8.25 13.70 16.69
CA LEU A 24 7.59 14.71 15.88
C LEU A 24 7.90 16.11 16.44
N THR A 25 8.12 17.05 15.54
CA THR A 25 8.15 18.48 15.82
C THR A 25 6.90 19.13 15.23
N LEU A 26 6.40 20.15 15.93
CA LEU A 26 5.25 20.91 15.47
C LEU A 26 5.69 22.27 14.93
N SER A 27 5.05 22.68 13.84
CA SER A 27 5.13 24.04 13.31
C SER A 27 3.79 24.75 13.40
N ASP A 28 3.83 26.08 13.54
CA ASP A 28 2.66 26.92 13.32
C ASP A 28 2.37 27.10 11.82
N ARG A 29 1.30 27.85 11.51
CA ARG A 29 0.89 28.16 10.13
C ARG A 29 1.97 28.91 9.34
N ASP A 30 2.87 29.61 10.02
CA ASP A 30 3.94 30.41 9.41
C ASP A 30 5.24 29.59 9.29
N GLY A 31 5.22 28.30 9.69
CA GLY A 31 6.36 27.39 9.63
C GLY A 31 7.36 27.56 10.79
N ASN A 32 7.00 28.31 11.83
CA ASN A 32 7.85 28.46 13.01
C ASN A 32 7.64 27.29 13.96
N GLY A 33 8.73 26.83 14.58
CA GLY A 33 8.65 25.80 15.62
C GLY A 33 7.76 26.25 16.79
N VAL A 34 6.93 25.34 17.28
CA VAL A 34 5.99 25.61 18.39
C VAL A 34 6.66 25.27 19.72
N ASP A 35 6.64 26.22 20.67
CA ASP A 35 7.04 25.97 22.06
C ASP A 35 5.97 25.14 22.78
N LEU A 36 6.34 23.94 23.22
CA LEU A 36 5.42 23.00 23.88
C LEU A 36 5.52 23.05 25.41
N SER A 37 6.27 24.00 25.98
CA SER A 37 6.44 24.14 27.44
C SER A 37 5.12 24.40 28.20
N SER A 38 4.10 24.92 27.52
CA SER A 38 2.76 25.15 28.09
C SER A 38 1.83 23.92 28.04
N ALA A 39 2.22 22.88 27.30
CA ALA A 39 1.45 21.66 27.17
C ALA A 39 1.75 20.72 28.36
N THR A 40 0.69 20.19 28.95
CA THR A 40 0.73 19.29 30.12
C THR A 40 0.60 17.82 29.73
N GLY A 41 0.18 17.53 28.49
CA GLY A 41 0.06 16.17 27.98
C GLY A 41 -0.29 16.11 26.50
N VAL A 42 -0.24 14.91 25.95
CA VAL A 42 -0.61 14.61 24.55
C VAL A 42 -1.36 13.28 24.49
N ILE A 43 -2.41 13.23 23.69
CA ILE A 43 -3.19 12.02 23.40
C ILE A 43 -3.02 11.72 21.91
N SER A 44 -2.84 10.43 21.59
CA SER A 44 -2.76 9.94 20.22
C SER A 44 -3.85 8.89 19.97
N THR A 45 -4.35 8.82 18.73
CA THR A 45 -5.30 7.77 18.31
C THR A 45 -4.68 6.37 18.24
N ILE A 46 -3.35 6.27 18.19
CA ILE A 46 -2.62 5.01 18.05
C ILE A 46 -1.39 5.01 18.97
N GLY A 47 -1.20 3.92 19.72
CA GLY A 47 -0.11 3.83 20.68
C GLY A 47 -0.25 4.82 21.84
N SER A 48 0.89 5.24 22.39
CA SER A 48 0.96 6.25 23.44
C SER A 48 1.90 7.38 23.03
N ALA A 49 1.53 8.62 23.34
CA ALA A 49 2.35 9.80 23.06
C ALA A 49 2.81 10.46 24.37
N SER A 50 3.96 11.11 24.33
CA SER A 50 4.51 11.87 25.46
C SER A 50 5.25 13.11 24.97
N LEU A 51 5.33 14.14 25.81
CA LEU A 51 6.08 15.37 25.53
C LEU A 51 7.50 15.25 26.10
N VAL A 52 8.50 15.52 25.26
CA VAL A 52 9.92 15.53 25.65
C VAL A 52 10.55 16.82 25.12
N GLY A 53 10.61 17.85 25.98
CA GLY A 53 10.96 19.21 25.55
C GLY A 53 9.94 19.74 24.53
N ASP A 54 10.42 20.24 23.40
CA ASP A 54 9.60 20.75 22.29
C ASP A 54 9.26 19.67 21.24
N THR A 55 9.34 18.40 21.62
CA THR A 55 9.04 17.27 20.72
C THR A 55 7.98 16.35 21.30
N ILE A 56 7.21 15.72 20.40
CA ILE A 56 6.25 14.69 20.73
C ILE A 56 6.87 13.34 20.40
N VAL A 57 7.01 12.48 21.40
CA VAL A 57 7.51 11.11 21.23
C VAL A 57 6.33 10.14 21.23
N ILE A 58 6.18 9.41 20.14
CA ILE A 58 5.17 8.38 19.96
C ILE A 58 5.81 7.02 20.16
N VAL A 59 5.25 6.26 21.09
CA VAL A 59 5.55 4.86 21.33
C VAL A 59 4.43 4.04 20.69
N TRP A 60 4.78 3.28 19.66
CA TRP A 60 3.84 2.43 18.93
C TRP A 60 3.37 1.26 19.81
N PRO A 61 2.14 0.77 19.60
CA PRO A 61 1.61 -0.36 20.36
C PRO A 61 2.44 -1.62 20.12
N THR A 62 2.52 -2.49 21.11
CA THR A 62 3.21 -3.80 21.01
C THR A 62 2.45 -4.83 20.18
N THR A 63 1.20 -4.52 19.80
CA THR A 63 0.39 -5.27 18.86
C THR A 63 0.24 -4.48 17.58
N SER A 64 0.20 -5.16 16.42
CA SER A 64 0.04 -4.47 15.14
C SER A 64 -1.28 -3.70 15.12
N ALA A 65 -1.16 -2.39 14.92
CA ALA A 65 -2.29 -1.51 14.67
C ALA A 65 -2.53 -1.28 13.17
N PHE A 66 -1.71 -1.90 12.31
CA PHE A 66 -1.73 -1.71 10.87
C PHE A 66 -2.39 -2.90 10.17
N SER A 67 -3.72 -2.90 10.14
CA SER A 67 -4.51 -3.99 9.55
C SER A 67 -4.80 -3.81 8.07
N LEU A 68 -4.83 -2.55 7.59
CA LEU A 68 -5.20 -2.20 6.22
C LEU A 68 -4.10 -1.36 5.56
N ALA A 69 -3.74 -1.72 4.32
CA ALA A 69 -2.83 -0.92 3.52
C ALA A 69 -3.55 0.32 2.97
N GLY A 70 -2.85 1.45 2.94
CA GLY A 70 -3.39 2.72 2.50
C GLY A 70 -2.82 3.93 3.25
N PRO A 71 -3.27 5.14 2.88
CA PRO A 71 -3.07 6.32 3.69
C PRO A 71 -3.90 6.23 4.97
N ASN A 72 -3.27 6.59 6.08
CA ASN A 72 -3.89 6.64 7.39
C ASN A 72 -3.55 7.98 8.06
N LEU A 73 -4.39 8.39 9.00
CA LEU A 73 -4.25 9.65 9.72
C LEU A 73 -3.91 9.37 11.19
N LEU A 74 -2.90 10.07 11.68
CA LEU A 74 -2.52 10.14 13.08
C LEU A 74 -3.10 11.43 13.66
N GLU A 75 -4.11 11.31 14.50
CA GLU A 75 -4.68 12.47 15.18
C GLU A 75 -4.00 12.65 16.55
N LEU A 76 -3.59 13.88 16.84
CA LEU A 76 -2.97 14.25 18.10
C LEU A 76 -3.78 15.35 18.77
N THR A 77 -4.01 15.20 20.07
CA THR A 77 -4.63 16.24 20.89
C THR A 77 -3.68 16.62 22.02
N LEU A 78 -3.24 17.87 22.02
CA LEU A 78 -2.46 18.44 23.10
C LEU A 78 -3.39 18.88 24.22
N THR A 79 -2.98 18.64 25.45
CA THR A 79 -3.63 19.19 26.65
C THR A 79 -2.75 20.28 27.22
N THR A 80 -3.32 21.43 27.53
CA THR A 80 -2.65 22.58 28.16
C THR A 80 -3.39 22.94 29.45
N ALA A 81 -2.85 23.89 30.22
CA ALA A 81 -3.53 24.39 31.42
C ALA A 81 -4.86 25.11 31.10
N THR A 82 -5.04 25.60 29.87
CA THR A 82 -6.21 26.38 29.45
C THR A 82 -7.23 25.58 28.66
N GLY A 83 -6.90 24.37 28.22
CA GLY A 83 -7.81 23.50 27.47
C GLY A 83 -7.09 22.45 26.63
N SER A 84 -7.77 21.92 25.63
CA SER A 84 -7.18 21.00 24.65
C SER A 84 -7.04 21.68 23.30
N VAL A 85 -5.97 21.37 22.58
CA VAL A 85 -5.72 21.85 21.22
C VAL A 85 -5.50 20.65 20.31
N THR A 86 -6.32 20.55 19.26
CA THR A 86 -6.16 19.52 18.23
C THR A 86 -5.08 19.94 17.25
N VAL A 87 -4.12 19.05 17.00
CA VAL A 87 -3.08 19.19 15.99
C VAL A 87 -3.65 18.71 14.65
N GLU A 88 -3.18 19.29 13.55
CA GLU A 88 -3.52 18.80 12.22
C GLU A 88 -3.14 17.32 12.06
N PRO A 89 -4.03 16.46 11.52
CA PRO A 89 -3.75 15.04 11.40
C PRO A 89 -2.50 14.78 10.56
N ALA A 90 -1.53 14.05 11.12
CA ALA A 90 -0.33 13.67 10.40
C ALA A 90 -0.59 12.43 9.55
N GLU A 91 -0.30 12.52 8.26
CA GLU A 91 -0.50 11.40 7.35
C GLU A 91 0.65 10.40 7.42
N TYR A 92 0.32 9.11 7.36
CA TYR A 92 1.31 8.04 7.23
C TYR A 92 0.80 6.94 6.30
N ILE A 93 1.73 6.22 5.68
CA ILE A 93 1.40 5.13 4.74
C ILE A 93 1.65 3.77 5.36
N VAL A 94 0.65 2.89 5.24
CA VAL A 94 0.78 1.46 5.51
C VAL A 94 0.81 0.71 4.18
N GLN A 95 1.87 -0.06 3.92
CA GLN A 95 2.05 -0.83 2.70
C GLN A 95 1.73 -2.32 2.91
N ALA A 96 1.20 -2.98 1.89
CA ALA A 96 1.07 -4.43 1.86
C ALA A 96 2.17 -5.06 1.00
N LYS A 97 2.64 -6.26 1.40
CA LYS A 97 3.54 -7.09 0.59
C LYS A 97 2.76 -7.75 -0.54
N THR A 98 2.44 -6.99 -1.58
CA THR A 98 1.64 -7.47 -2.73
C THR A 98 2.49 -7.96 -3.91
N GLY A 99 3.82 -7.78 -3.84
CA GLY A 99 4.74 -8.03 -4.94
C GLY A 99 4.87 -6.86 -5.93
N TRP A 100 4.02 -5.83 -5.86
CA TRP A 100 4.13 -4.61 -6.66
C TRP A 100 5.26 -3.68 -6.19
N HIS A 101 5.50 -2.57 -6.90
CA HIS A 101 6.45 -1.56 -6.43
C HIS A 101 5.94 -0.92 -5.13
N THR A 102 6.83 -0.87 -4.15
CA THR A 102 6.71 -0.15 -2.87
C THR A 102 7.27 1.26 -3.00
N LEU A 103 6.98 2.13 -2.02
CA LEU A 103 7.54 3.48 -1.94
C LEU A 103 9.07 3.48 -2.09
N ASP A 104 9.77 2.68 -1.29
CA ASP A 104 11.24 2.56 -1.34
C ASP A 104 11.74 2.10 -2.71
N SER A 105 11.10 1.06 -3.28
CA SER A 105 11.53 0.51 -4.56
C SER A 105 11.29 1.49 -5.71
N ALA A 106 10.22 2.29 -5.62
CA ALA A 106 9.88 3.33 -6.57
C ALA A 106 10.90 4.47 -6.50
N ARG A 107 11.17 5.01 -5.30
CA ARG A 107 12.19 6.07 -5.07
C ARG A 107 13.58 5.64 -5.54
N LYS A 108 13.97 4.40 -5.28
CA LYS A 108 15.25 3.85 -5.76
C LYS A 108 15.34 3.80 -7.29
N SER A 109 14.23 3.49 -7.95
CA SER A 109 14.18 3.30 -9.41
C SER A 109 13.86 4.59 -10.16
N TRP A 110 13.32 5.60 -9.49
CA TRP A 110 12.81 6.84 -10.04
C TRP A 110 13.35 8.04 -9.26
N ARG A 111 14.38 8.67 -9.82
CA ARG A 111 15.12 9.78 -9.21
C ARG A 111 14.26 10.99 -8.86
N ASP A 112 13.29 11.33 -9.69
CA ASP A 112 12.45 12.52 -9.56
C ASP A 112 11.04 12.18 -9.04
N ALA A 113 10.94 11.16 -8.19
CA ALA A 113 9.69 10.78 -7.54
C ALA A 113 9.21 11.90 -6.58
N PRO A 114 7.90 12.07 -6.38
CA PRO A 114 7.35 13.02 -5.41
C PRO A 114 7.94 12.84 -4.02
N ASP A 115 8.18 13.94 -3.30
CA ASP A 115 8.71 13.88 -1.93
C ASP A 115 7.64 13.39 -0.94
N SER A 116 6.36 13.73 -1.14
CA SER A 116 5.25 13.21 -0.34
C SER A 116 5.01 11.71 -0.59
N ASP A 117 5.13 10.87 0.45
CA ASP A 117 4.80 9.45 0.36
C ASP A 117 3.32 9.22 0.06
N VAL A 118 2.44 10.10 0.52
CA VAL A 118 1.00 9.97 0.28
C VAL A 118 0.69 10.15 -1.20
N ALA A 119 1.26 11.19 -1.81
CA ALA A 119 1.15 11.40 -3.25
C ALA A 119 1.78 10.25 -4.05
N LEU A 120 2.98 9.80 -3.67
CA LEU A 120 3.66 8.69 -4.35
C LEU A 120 2.89 7.38 -4.22
N TYR A 121 2.35 7.06 -3.03
CA TYR A 121 1.52 5.88 -2.80
C TYR A 121 0.26 5.92 -3.66
N ALA A 122 -0.45 7.05 -3.67
CA ALA A 122 -1.67 7.21 -4.45
C ALA A 122 -1.40 7.04 -5.97
N LEU A 123 -0.28 7.54 -6.47
CA LEU A 123 0.16 7.32 -7.86
C LEU A 123 0.48 5.84 -8.15
N LEU A 124 1.17 5.16 -7.23
CA LEU A 124 1.53 3.75 -7.37
C LEU A 124 0.29 2.85 -7.36
N ASP A 125 -0.66 3.11 -6.46
CA ASP A 125 -1.89 2.34 -6.37
C ASP A 125 -2.82 2.59 -7.57
N THR A 126 -2.97 3.85 -7.99
CA THR A 126 -3.73 4.17 -9.21
C THR A 126 -3.14 3.47 -10.43
N ALA A 127 -1.81 3.52 -10.59
CA ALA A 127 -1.12 2.82 -11.67
C ALA A 127 -1.31 1.29 -11.59
N ARG A 128 -1.23 0.71 -10.38
CA ARG A 128 -1.46 -0.72 -10.14
C ARG A 128 -2.86 -1.12 -10.62
N VAL A 129 -3.90 -0.43 -10.16
CA VAL A 129 -5.30 -0.71 -10.54
C VAL A 129 -5.48 -0.63 -12.05
N GLN A 130 -4.88 0.36 -12.71
CA GLN A 130 -4.94 0.48 -14.17
C GLN A 130 -4.24 -0.68 -14.90
N VAL A 131 -3.04 -1.08 -14.43
CA VAL A 131 -2.28 -2.21 -14.99
C VAL A 131 -3.01 -3.53 -14.79
N GLU A 132 -3.57 -3.76 -13.60
CA GLU A 132 -4.38 -4.95 -13.31
C GLU A 132 -5.64 -5.00 -14.18
N THR A 133 -6.37 -3.89 -14.27
CA THR A 133 -7.60 -3.79 -15.08
C THR A 133 -7.31 -4.03 -16.56
N TYR A 134 -6.21 -3.46 -17.08
CA TYR A 134 -5.82 -3.70 -18.48
C TYR A 134 -5.34 -5.14 -18.70
N GLY A 135 -4.54 -5.67 -17.77
CA GLY A 135 -3.98 -7.01 -17.86
C GLY A 135 -5.02 -8.11 -17.75
N SER A 136 -6.03 -7.96 -16.88
CA SER A 136 -7.12 -8.91 -16.75
C SER A 136 -7.99 -8.96 -18.01
N ALA A 137 -8.22 -7.84 -18.68
CA ALA A 137 -8.93 -7.79 -19.95
C ALA A 137 -8.22 -8.54 -21.10
N LEU A 138 -6.90 -8.77 -21.00
CA LEU A 138 -6.14 -9.57 -21.97
C LEU A 138 -6.28 -11.07 -21.72
N VAL A 139 -6.51 -11.47 -20.47
CA VAL A 139 -6.96 -12.82 -20.14
C VAL A 139 -8.47 -12.84 -20.37
N ALA A 140 -8.87 -12.74 -21.65
CA ALA A 140 -10.26 -12.97 -22.02
C ALA A 140 -10.75 -14.23 -21.31
N PRO A 141 -12.01 -14.27 -20.83
CA PRO A 141 -12.53 -15.47 -20.20
C PRO A 141 -12.30 -16.59 -21.21
N ALA A 142 -11.44 -17.55 -20.87
CA ALA A 142 -11.39 -18.80 -21.60
C ALA A 142 -12.85 -19.19 -21.72
N SER A 143 -13.37 -19.23 -22.95
CA SER A 143 -14.77 -19.42 -23.22
C SER A 143 -15.22 -20.53 -22.29
N VAL A 144 -16.06 -20.18 -21.31
CA VAL A 144 -16.75 -21.17 -20.51
C VAL A 144 -17.64 -21.82 -21.55
N LEU A 145 -17.11 -22.87 -22.19
CA LEU A 145 -17.89 -23.67 -23.12
C LEU A 145 -19.14 -24.02 -22.32
N PRO A 146 -20.34 -23.75 -22.85
CA PRO A 146 -21.57 -24.10 -22.15
C PRO A 146 -21.40 -25.55 -21.72
N VAL A 147 -21.39 -25.77 -20.40
CA VAL A 147 -21.45 -27.10 -19.84
C VAL A 147 -22.76 -27.62 -20.38
N GLY A 148 -22.71 -28.44 -21.44
CA GLY A 148 -23.90 -29.03 -22.02
C GLY A 148 -24.70 -29.64 -20.88
N ASP A 149 -26.01 -29.39 -20.87
CA ASP A 149 -26.97 -29.58 -19.76
C ASP A 149 -27.12 -31.03 -19.25
N GLY A 150 -26.10 -31.87 -19.32
CA GLY A 150 -26.16 -33.31 -19.11
C GLY A 150 -25.39 -33.88 -17.93
N TYR A 151 -24.48 -33.15 -17.28
CA TYR A 151 -23.74 -33.72 -16.13
C TYR A 151 -23.59 -32.71 -14.99
N ALA A 152 -24.48 -32.85 -14.01
CA ALA A 152 -24.24 -32.36 -12.67
C ALA A 152 -23.08 -33.16 -12.07
N ASP A 153 -21.88 -32.63 -12.14
CA ASP A 153 -20.87 -32.93 -11.11
C ASP A 153 -19.89 -31.77 -10.95
N PHE A 154 -19.82 -31.33 -9.70
CA PHE A 154 -19.00 -30.26 -9.17
C PHE A 154 -17.50 -30.56 -9.37
N PHE A 155 -16.87 -29.93 -10.37
CA PHE A 155 -15.44 -29.69 -10.33
C PHE A 155 -15.17 -28.22 -10.63
N VAL A 156 -14.88 -27.45 -9.58
CA VAL A 156 -14.21 -26.15 -9.69
C VAL A 156 -12.79 -26.45 -10.19
N ALA A 157 -12.59 -26.32 -11.50
CA ALA A 157 -11.31 -26.51 -12.15
C ALA A 157 -10.36 -25.35 -11.79
N ALA A 158 -9.76 -25.43 -10.61
CA ALA A 158 -8.55 -24.71 -10.26
C ALA A 158 -7.48 -25.73 -9.91
N ARG A 159 -6.73 -26.20 -10.92
CA ARG A 159 -5.30 -26.51 -10.86
C ARG A 159 -4.80 -27.04 -12.19
N SER A 160 -3.66 -26.50 -12.61
CA SER A 160 -2.79 -27.06 -13.63
C SER A 160 -2.54 -28.55 -13.34
N PHE A 161 -3.03 -29.42 -14.22
CA PHE A 161 -2.55 -30.80 -14.27
C PHE A 161 -1.22 -30.81 -15.03
N VAL A 162 -0.13 -31.03 -14.31
CA VAL A 162 1.10 -31.56 -14.90
C VAL A 162 0.86 -33.05 -15.06
N GLN A 163 0.81 -33.53 -16.30
CA GLN A 163 0.76 -34.96 -16.58
C GLN A 163 2.15 -35.53 -16.33
N VAL A 164 2.30 -36.36 -15.29
CA VAL A 164 3.53 -37.10 -15.01
C VAL A 164 3.22 -38.59 -15.16
N GLU A 165 3.90 -39.24 -16.11
CA GLU A 165 3.88 -40.69 -16.28
C GLU A 165 4.40 -41.39 -15.02
N GLU A 166 3.82 -42.57 -14.78
CA GLU A 166 4.07 -43.54 -13.71
C GLU A 166 5.42 -43.42 -13.00
N GLY A 167 5.39 -42.94 -11.76
CA GLY A 167 6.53 -42.97 -10.85
C GLY A 167 6.10 -42.59 -9.45
N TYR A 168 6.02 -43.57 -8.56
CA TYR A 168 5.71 -43.40 -7.15
C TYR A 168 6.64 -42.35 -6.49
N TYR A 169 6.04 -41.33 -5.87
CA TYR A 169 6.70 -40.58 -4.80
C TYR A 169 5.78 -40.49 -3.59
N SER A 170 6.27 -40.98 -2.45
CA SER A 170 5.77 -40.66 -1.12
C SER A 170 6.04 -39.19 -0.82
N PHE A 171 5.00 -38.43 -0.53
CA PHE A 171 5.13 -37.04 -0.09
C PHE A 171 5.36 -37.02 1.42
N GLU A 172 6.61 -36.93 1.87
CA GLU A 172 6.94 -36.51 3.25
C GLU A 172 6.78 -34.98 3.38
N GLY A 173 5.56 -34.51 3.21
CA GLY A 173 5.17 -33.13 3.50
C GLY A 173 3.84 -33.17 4.20
N SER A 174 3.89 -33.08 5.54
CA SER A 174 2.73 -33.21 6.43
C SER A 174 1.51 -32.40 6.00
N PRO A 175 0.30 -32.90 6.26
CA PRO A 175 -0.91 -32.11 6.12
C PRO A 175 -0.79 -30.90 7.04
N SER A 176 -1.17 -29.72 6.54
CA SER A 176 -1.26 -28.50 7.33
C SER A 176 -2.30 -28.69 8.44
N THR A 177 -1.86 -29.22 9.58
CA THR A 177 -2.60 -29.19 10.83
C THR A 177 -2.62 -27.76 11.32
N PHE A 178 -3.80 -27.17 11.37
CA PHE A 178 -4.08 -25.98 12.16
C PHE A 178 -3.79 -26.32 13.63
N VAL A 179 -2.64 -25.88 14.13
CA VAL A 179 -2.33 -25.81 15.56
C VAL A 179 -2.65 -24.38 15.98
N GLY A 180 -3.80 -24.19 16.63
CA GLY A 180 -4.04 -22.99 17.41
C GLY A 180 -3.39 -23.18 18.76
N ASP A 181 -2.18 -22.65 18.95
CA ASP A 181 -1.58 -22.53 20.27
C ASP A 181 -2.29 -21.43 21.07
N SER A 182 -2.44 -21.67 22.37
CA SER A 182 -3.11 -20.80 23.34
C SER A 182 -2.41 -19.47 23.61
N ASP A 183 -1.29 -19.20 22.96
CA ASP A 183 -0.40 -18.08 23.28
C ASP A 183 -0.70 -16.82 22.48
N GLY A 184 -1.81 -16.78 21.74
CA GLY A 184 -2.30 -15.54 21.09
C GLY A 184 -1.36 -14.97 20.02
N TYR A 185 -0.35 -15.74 19.61
CA TYR A 185 0.53 -15.38 18.50
C TYR A 185 -0.22 -15.70 17.20
N TYR A 186 -0.89 -14.69 16.64
CA TYR A 186 -1.37 -14.76 15.26
C TYR A 186 -0.14 -14.85 14.35
N ALA A 187 0.36 -16.06 14.12
CA ALA A 187 1.22 -16.33 13.00
C ALA A 187 0.39 -15.95 11.76
N TYR A 188 0.67 -14.78 11.19
CA TYR A 188 0.31 -14.49 9.81
C TYR A 188 0.80 -15.69 9.02
N THR A 189 -0.13 -16.58 8.65
CA THR A 189 0.17 -17.71 7.79
C THR A 189 0.79 -17.09 6.55
N GLY A 190 2.06 -17.37 6.31
CA GLY A 190 2.88 -16.74 5.29
C GLY A 190 2.38 -17.07 3.91
N VAL A 191 1.24 -16.52 3.53
CA VAL A 191 0.75 -16.51 2.16
C VAL A 191 1.75 -15.68 1.41
N GLU A 192 2.69 -16.38 0.77
CA GLU A 192 3.67 -15.77 -0.10
C GLU A 192 2.93 -14.86 -1.07
N ALA A 193 3.35 -13.60 -1.13
CA ALA A 193 2.69 -12.60 -1.95
C ALA A 193 2.55 -13.13 -3.39
N PRO A 194 1.41 -12.91 -4.05
CA PRO A 194 1.23 -13.38 -5.42
C PRO A 194 2.38 -12.86 -6.28
N ILE A 195 3.00 -13.75 -7.06
CA ILE A 195 4.14 -13.40 -7.90
C ILE A 195 3.65 -12.50 -9.03
N VAL A 196 3.79 -11.17 -8.86
CA VAL A 196 3.49 -10.19 -9.90
C VAL A 196 4.57 -10.26 -10.99
N PRO A 197 4.22 -10.51 -12.26
CA PRO A 197 5.20 -10.59 -13.35
C PRO A 197 6.04 -9.32 -13.47
N LEU A 198 7.34 -9.46 -13.79
CA LEU A 198 8.26 -8.32 -13.88
C LEU A 198 7.76 -7.21 -14.83
N ARG A 199 7.18 -7.59 -15.97
CA ARG A 199 6.61 -6.64 -16.94
C ARG A 199 5.46 -5.81 -16.36
N TYR A 200 4.68 -6.36 -15.41
CA TYR A 200 3.59 -5.65 -14.73
C TYR A 200 4.17 -4.62 -13.76
N LYS A 201 5.21 -4.98 -12.99
CA LYS A 201 5.92 -4.03 -12.11
C LYS A 201 6.53 -2.87 -12.93
N GLN A 202 7.21 -3.19 -14.02
CA GLN A 202 7.76 -2.17 -14.94
C GLN A 202 6.66 -1.26 -15.51
N ALA A 203 5.54 -1.84 -15.96
CA ALA A 203 4.39 -1.09 -16.45
C ALA A 203 3.78 -0.18 -15.38
N GLN A 204 3.67 -0.64 -14.13
CA GLN A 204 3.20 0.17 -12.99
C GLN A 204 4.09 1.40 -12.83
N LEU A 205 5.41 1.21 -12.70
CA LEU A 205 6.32 2.34 -12.47
C LEU A 205 6.32 3.34 -13.64
N MET A 206 6.24 2.85 -14.89
CA MET A 206 6.11 3.73 -16.05
C MET A 206 4.79 4.51 -16.04
N GLN A 207 3.67 3.86 -15.68
CA GLN A 207 2.38 4.52 -15.58
C GLN A 207 2.35 5.55 -14.45
N THR A 208 2.92 5.24 -13.29
CA THR A 208 3.08 6.17 -12.17
C THR A 208 3.83 7.44 -12.60
N ARG A 209 4.93 7.30 -13.37
CA ARG A 209 5.66 8.45 -13.93
C ARG A 209 4.82 9.27 -14.89
N ASN A 210 4.06 8.62 -15.77
CA ASN A 210 3.17 9.31 -16.71
C ASN A 210 2.09 10.11 -15.97
N LEU A 211 1.48 9.53 -14.93
CA LEU A 211 0.48 10.20 -14.09
C LEU A 211 1.08 11.41 -13.38
N TRP A 212 2.30 11.29 -12.83
CA TRP A 212 3.00 12.42 -12.19
C TRP A 212 3.34 13.54 -13.18
N ASN A 213 3.90 13.21 -14.34
CA ASN A 213 4.25 14.21 -15.35
C ASN A 213 3.00 14.94 -15.87
N ALA A 214 1.89 14.20 -16.05
CA ALA A 214 0.61 14.79 -16.44
C ALA A 214 0.11 15.75 -15.35
N ALA A 215 0.14 15.34 -14.08
CA ALA A 215 -0.27 16.18 -12.95
C ALA A 215 0.60 17.46 -12.84
N LYS A 216 1.92 17.36 -13.06
CA LYS A 216 2.84 18.50 -13.03
C LYS A 216 2.61 19.49 -14.19
N SER A 217 2.12 19.00 -15.33
CA SER A 217 1.95 19.81 -16.54
C SER A 217 0.63 20.59 -16.60
N ASP A 218 -0.37 20.26 -15.78
CA ASP A 218 -1.66 20.95 -15.77
C ASP A 218 -1.54 22.30 -15.02
N PRO A 219 -1.61 23.45 -15.70
CA PRO A 219 -1.50 24.78 -15.06
C PRO A 219 -2.68 25.11 -14.15
N SER A 220 -3.81 24.40 -14.34
CA SER A 220 -5.02 24.51 -13.52
C SER A 220 -5.11 23.39 -12.47
N GLY A 221 -4.24 22.39 -12.57
CA GLY A 221 -4.17 21.25 -11.68
C GLY A 221 -3.58 21.71 -10.37
N GLN A 222 -4.45 22.08 -9.42
CA GLN A 222 -4.06 22.38 -8.05
C GLN A 222 -3.26 21.21 -7.47
N MET A 223 -1.93 21.29 -7.52
CA MET A 223 -1.04 20.73 -6.50
C MET A 223 -1.00 21.76 -5.36
N GLY A 224 -2.13 21.93 -4.70
CA GLY A 224 -2.29 22.83 -3.56
C GLY A 224 -2.57 22.03 -2.29
N ASP A 225 -2.43 22.72 -1.16
CA ASP A 225 -2.59 22.26 0.23
C ASP A 225 -3.85 21.41 0.51
N ASP A 226 -4.87 21.48 -0.36
CA ASP A 226 -6.22 20.91 -0.14
C ASP A 226 -6.50 19.58 -0.90
N GLY A 227 -5.46 18.91 -1.41
CA GLY A 227 -5.57 17.50 -1.81
C GLY A 227 -5.01 17.16 -3.19
N PHE A 228 -4.42 15.98 -3.28
CA PHE A 228 -3.84 15.44 -4.50
C PHE A 228 -4.92 14.81 -5.40
N VAL A 229 -5.41 15.56 -6.40
CA VAL A 229 -6.40 15.05 -7.35
C VAL A 229 -5.72 14.37 -8.54
N ILE A 230 -5.75 13.04 -8.56
CA ILE A 230 -5.27 12.25 -9.71
C ILE A 230 -6.38 12.17 -10.76
N ARG A 231 -6.14 12.75 -11.94
CA ARG A 231 -7.01 12.52 -13.10
C ARG A 231 -6.60 11.23 -13.79
N PRO A 232 -7.49 10.23 -13.90
CA PRO A 232 -7.15 8.98 -14.57
C PRO A 232 -7.02 9.24 -16.07
N PHE A 233 -5.79 9.35 -16.56
CA PHE A 233 -5.52 9.36 -17.99
C PHE A 233 -5.56 7.93 -18.55
N PRO A 234 -5.96 7.75 -19.81
CA PRO A 234 -5.86 6.46 -20.46
C PRO A 234 -4.41 6.00 -20.48
N MET A 235 -4.19 4.70 -20.23
CA MET A 235 -2.85 4.13 -20.22
C MET A 235 -2.17 4.24 -21.59
N ASP A 236 -0.90 4.65 -21.57
CA ASP A 236 -0.08 4.86 -22.76
C ASP A 236 0.13 3.59 -23.58
N TRP A 237 0.28 3.73 -24.90
CA TRP A 237 0.46 2.60 -25.81
C TRP A 237 1.72 1.79 -25.52
N VAL A 238 2.83 2.42 -25.14
CA VAL A 238 4.08 1.74 -24.80
C VAL A 238 3.87 0.83 -23.59
N ILE A 239 3.16 1.33 -22.57
CA ILE A 239 2.84 0.58 -21.35
C ILE A 239 1.94 -0.61 -21.68
N LYS A 240 0.92 -0.41 -22.51
CA LYS A 240 0.08 -1.51 -23.03
C LYS A 240 0.91 -2.55 -23.77
N GLY A 241 1.90 -2.13 -24.58
CA GLY A 241 2.83 -3.01 -25.28
C GLY A 241 3.68 -3.87 -24.34
N ILE A 242 4.08 -3.34 -23.18
CA ILE A 242 4.83 -4.09 -22.14
C ILE A 242 3.95 -5.16 -21.48
N ILE A 243 2.69 -4.83 -21.19
CA ILE A 243 1.76 -5.75 -20.52
C ILE A 243 1.34 -6.89 -21.47
N ARG A 244 1.16 -6.59 -22.76
CA ARG A 244 0.72 -7.57 -23.77
C ARG A 244 1.70 -8.75 -23.89
N PRO A 245 1.21 -10.00 -23.99
CA PRO A 245 2.04 -11.14 -24.39
C PRO A 245 2.68 -10.89 -25.77
N LYS A 246 3.98 -11.15 -25.91
CA LYS A 246 4.69 -11.00 -27.20
C LYS A 246 4.23 -12.03 -28.24
N ASN A 247 3.88 -13.23 -27.78
CA ASN A 247 3.40 -14.34 -28.60
C ASN A 247 1.97 -14.70 -28.14
N PRO A 248 0.93 -14.02 -28.63
CA PRO A 248 -0.44 -14.44 -28.31
C PRO A 248 -0.65 -15.83 -28.92
N VAL A 249 -0.98 -16.81 -28.09
CA VAL A 249 -1.46 -18.10 -28.58
C VAL A 249 -2.87 -17.86 -29.13
N PRO A 250 -3.12 -18.07 -30.43
CA PRO A 250 -4.47 -17.94 -30.95
C PRO A 250 -5.38 -18.94 -30.22
N VAL A 251 -6.44 -18.42 -29.61
CA VAL A 251 -7.53 -19.27 -29.11
C VAL A 251 -8.23 -19.78 -30.37
N VAL A 252 -8.05 -21.06 -30.66
CA VAL A 252 -8.81 -21.72 -31.72
C VAL A 252 -10.26 -21.75 -31.24
N ALA A 253 -11.10 -20.94 -31.87
CA ALA A 253 -12.54 -20.88 -31.62
C ALA A 253 -13.26 -22.10 -32.21
#